data_AF-A0A1H4F7S2-F1
#
_entry.id   AF-A0A1H4F7S2-F1
#
_cell.length_a   1.000
_cell.length_b   1.000
_cell.length_c   1.000
_cell.angle_alpha   90.00
_cell.angle_beta   90.00
_cell.angle_gamma   90.00
#
_symmetry.space_group_name_H-M   'P 1'
#
loop_
_entity.id
_entity.type
_entity.pdbx_description
1 polymer ?
#
loop_
_entity_poly.entity_id
_entity_poly.type
_entity_poly.pdbx_seq_one_letter_code
_entity_poly.pdbx_strand_id
1 'polypeptide(L)'
;MNKEIIKEYKMSMDEFQFSTIEKEHLIHQINNAIGEKNGGHMKSVFNIKKIATVTAACLVLVGGTAFAVGKAASIISHNDLYSKTTNFDDLEKLEEKTSLDIVAIENFTNGYSFSYMETESSRIEDEDSHTLHEYKEIYLQYERDGSPYIYISTSPVISEEHITRESVDATRALETRTVDGVDIYYSVDEYLFLPVEEGSEPTEEEREREATDDHFFISYGSDERETSYVSNVIFEMDNVIYDLGTFDNDVSAEEMLDMAEEIVRAK
;
A
#
# COMPACT_ATOMS: atom_id res chain seq x y z
N MET A 1 -17.13 3.49 26.58
CA MET A 1 -15.67 3.67 26.41
C MET A 1 -15.50 4.00 24.93
N ASN A 2 -15.14 5.20 24.44
CA ASN A 2 -13.97 5.98 24.85
C ASN A 2 -13.90 7.41 24.23
N LYS A 3 -14.95 8.25 24.34
CA LYS A 3 -14.89 9.64 23.82
C LYS A 3 -13.79 10.49 24.49
N GLU A 4 -13.45 10.22 25.75
CA GLU A 4 -12.36 10.89 26.45
C GLU A 4 -10.97 10.37 26.05
N ILE A 5 -10.81 9.06 25.84
CA ILE A 5 -9.55 8.48 25.37
C ILE A 5 -9.21 8.93 23.94
N ILE A 6 -10.22 9.11 23.07
CA ILE A 6 -10.03 9.67 21.72
C ILE A 6 -9.57 11.13 21.78
N LYS A 7 -9.99 11.90 22.79
CA LYS A 7 -9.60 13.31 22.97
C LYS A 7 -8.17 13.42 23.53
N GLU A 8 -7.82 12.62 24.53
CA GLU A 8 -6.45 12.56 25.06
C GLU A 8 -5.46 12.04 24.01
N TYR A 9 -5.88 11.11 23.15
CA TYR A 9 -5.08 10.62 22.03
C TYR A 9 -4.74 11.72 21.01
N LYS A 10 -5.74 12.51 20.57
CA LYS A 10 -5.50 13.66 19.66
C LYS A 10 -4.52 14.68 20.25
N MET A 11 -4.59 14.91 21.56
CA MET A 11 -3.69 15.84 22.24
C MET A 11 -2.25 15.30 22.33
N SER A 12 -2.05 13.98 22.45
CA SER A 12 -0.70 13.38 22.47
C SER A 12 -0.04 13.25 21.10
N MET A 13 -0.84 13.22 20.01
CA MET A 13 -0.32 13.12 18.64
C MET A 13 0.31 14.42 18.13
N ASP A 14 -0.19 15.56 18.58
CA ASP A 14 0.40 16.87 18.24
C ASP A 14 1.78 17.08 18.91
N GLU A 15 2.14 16.26 19.91
CA GLU A 15 3.38 16.39 20.69
C GLU A 15 4.55 15.49 20.24
N PHE A 16 4.34 14.45 19.42
CA PHE A 16 5.40 13.51 19.03
C PHE A 16 5.51 13.32 17.51
N GLN A 17 6.63 13.78 16.95
CA GLN A 17 7.00 13.61 15.53
C GLN A 17 7.63 12.23 15.30
N PHE A 18 6.82 11.19 15.06
CA PHE A 18 7.30 9.89 14.56
C PHE A 18 7.10 9.78 13.05
N SER A 19 8.10 9.22 12.38
CA SER A 19 8.12 8.95 10.93
C SER A 19 7.15 7.83 10.54
N THR A 20 6.89 7.65 9.25
CA THR A 20 5.94 6.66 8.73
C THR A 20 6.43 5.22 8.91
N ILE A 21 7.73 4.99 8.77
CA ILE A 21 8.32 3.64 8.77
C ILE A 21 8.48 3.11 10.21
N GLU A 22 8.75 3.97 11.20
CA GLU A 22 8.65 3.61 12.62
C GLU A 22 7.26 3.06 13.00
N LYS A 23 6.22 3.47 12.25
CA LYS A 23 4.85 3.01 12.49
C LYS A 23 4.57 1.64 11.85
N GLU A 24 5.22 1.30 10.73
CA GLU A 24 5.04 0.02 10.03
C GLU A 24 5.81 -1.13 10.69
N HIS A 25 7.05 -0.88 11.12
CA HIS A 25 7.85 -1.86 11.85
C HIS A 25 7.18 -2.28 13.18
N LEU A 26 6.54 -1.33 13.87
CA LEU A 26 5.73 -1.62 15.06
C LEU A 26 4.49 -2.48 14.76
N ILE A 27 3.88 -2.34 13.58
CA ILE A 27 2.72 -3.14 13.15
C ILE A 27 3.14 -4.58 12.85
N HIS A 28 4.26 -4.78 12.15
CA HIS A 28 4.81 -6.10 11.85
C HIS A 28 5.13 -6.90 13.12
N GLN A 29 5.75 -6.26 14.11
CA GLN A 29 6.07 -6.89 15.40
C GLN A 29 4.83 -7.27 16.23
N ILE A 30 3.75 -6.49 16.13
CA ILE A 30 2.48 -6.77 16.83
C ILE A 30 1.78 -8.00 16.23
N ASN A 31 1.75 -8.13 14.90
CA ASN A 31 1.11 -9.26 14.22
C ASN A 31 1.83 -10.59 14.51
N ASN A 32 3.17 -10.57 14.52
CA ASN A 32 3.97 -11.74 14.91
C ASN A 32 3.72 -12.17 16.38
N ALA A 33 3.47 -11.23 17.29
CA ALA A 33 3.17 -11.54 18.70
C ALA A 33 1.75 -12.09 18.92
N ILE A 34 0.81 -11.84 17.98
CA ILE A 34 -0.57 -12.32 18.04
C ILE A 34 -0.72 -13.71 17.40
N GLY A 35 0.12 -14.04 16.41
CA GLY A 35 0.15 -15.37 15.76
C GLY A 35 0.58 -16.52 16.69
N GLU A 36 1.35 -16.24 17.74
CA GLU A 36 1.73 -17.22 18.76
C GLU A 36 0.80 -17.19 20.00
N LYS A 37 -0.40 -17.80 19.89
CA LYS A 37 -1.03 -18.66 20.92
C LYS A 37 -2.54 -18.81 20.72
N ASN A 38 -2.92 -19.85 19.99
CA ASN A 38 -4.20 -20.51 20.23
C ASN A 38 -4.05 -21.51 21.39
N GLY A 39 -4.53 -21.12 22.58
CA GLY A 39 -4.87 -22.07 23.65
C GLY A 39 -4.52 -21.62 25.07
N GLY A 40 -5.52 -21.15 25.81
CA GLY A 40 -5.52 -21.27 27.28
C GLY A 40 -5.68 -19.97 28.08
N HIS A 41 -6.82 -19.86 28.76
CA HIS A 41 -7.08 -19.09 29.98
C HIS A 41 -6.35 -17.75 30.20
N MET A 42 -7.11 -16.68 29.99
CA MET A 42 -6.77 -15.30 30.33
C MET A 42 -6.43 -15.12 31.82
N LYS A 43 -5.19 -14.75 32.12
CA LYS A 43 -4.80 -14.03 33.36
C LYS A 43 -4.00 -12.79 33.00
N SER A 44 -4.73 -11.68 32.90
CA SER A 44 -4.37 -10.34 33.42
C SER A 44 -2.88 -10.12 33.73
N VAL A 45 -2.12 -9.60 32.77
CA VAL A 45 -1.17 -8.49 32.98
C VAL A 45 -0.96 -7.75 31.65
N PHE A 46 -1.91 -6.93 31.20
CA PHE A 46 -1.62 -5.93 30.17
C PHE A 46 -1.97 -4.55 30.70
N ASN A 47 -0.92 -3.76 30.91
CA ASN A 47 -1.00 -2.41 31.41
C ASN A 47 -1.48 -1.51 30.26
N ILE A 48 -2.78 -1.18 30.28
CA ILE A 48 -3.58 -0.50 29.24
C ILE A 48 -3.03 0.88 28.81
N LYS A 49 -1.92 1.36 29.37
CA LYS A 49 -1.28 2.64 29.03
C LYS A 49 -0.42 2.62 27.77
N LYS A 50 -0.35 1.51 27.01
CA LYS A 50 0.53 1.37 25.83
C LYS A 50 -0.16 0.93 24.53
N ILE A 51 -1.49 0.80 24.51
CA ILE A 51 -2.21 0.21 23.36
C ILE A 51 -3.36 1.12 22.95
N ALA A 52 -2.97 2.26 22.37
CA ALA A 52 -3.78 3.13 21.54
C ALA A 52 -2.73 3.78 20.65
N THR A 53 -2.59 3.41 19.37
CA THR A 53 -3.59 3.56 18.33
C THR A 53 -3.04 3.00 17.01
N VAL A 54 -3.92 2.65 16.07
CA VAL A 54 -3.55 2.35 14.69
C VAL A 54 -4.39 3.23 13.77
N THR A 55 -3.73 4.05 12.98
CA THR A 55 -4.26 4.69 11.77
C THR A 55 -3.13 4.61 10.76
N ALA A 56 -3.33 3.79 9.74
CA ALA A 56 -2.38 3.62 8.65
C ALA A 56 -2.49 4.84 7.71
N ALA A 57 -1.33 5.35 7.33
CA ALA A 57 -1.12 6.23 6.21
C ALA A 57 -0.06 5.50 5.40
N CYS A 58 -0.48 4.72 4.40
CA CYS A 58 0.45 4.06 3.49
C CYS A 58 1.11 5.16 2.66
N LEU A 59 2.42 5.36 2.79
CA LEU A 59 3.17 6.05 1.75
C LEU A 59 3.33 5.05 0.61
N VAL A 60 2.29 4.87 -0.20
CA VAL A 60 2.47 4.23 -1.50
C VAL A 60 3.25 5.24 -2.33
N LEU A 61 4.58 5.13 -2.33
CA LEU A 61 5.35 5.56 -3.49
C LEU A 61 4.96 4.57 -4.59
N VAL A 62 3.79 4.81 -5.20
CA VAL A 62 3.31 4.08 -6.36
C VAL A 62 4.48 4.07 -7.31
N GLY A 63 4.90 2.87 -7.71
CA GLY A 63 5.88 2.71 -8.76
C GLY A 63 5.53 3.67 -9.89
N GLY A 64 6.50 4.47 -10.32
CA GLY A 64 6.49 4.95 -11.69
C GLY A 64 5.32 5.82 -12.16
N THR A 65 4.67 6.65 -11.34
CA THR A 65 4.09 7.88 -11.92
C THR A 65 5.24 8.86 -12.15
N ALA A 66 5.91 8.72 -13.30
CA ALA A 66 6.75 9.79 -13.81
C ALA A 66 5.84 10.98 -14.11
N PHE A 67 5.64 11.83 -13.11
CA PHE A 67 5.01 13.13 -13.30
C PHE A 67 5.81 13.86 -14.39
N ALA A 68 5.27 13.91 -15.60
CA ALA A 68 5.93 14.56 -16.73
C ALA A 68 5.93 16.10 -16.59
N VAL A 69 5.48 16.60 -15.45
CA VAL A 69 5.57 17.99 -15.03
C VAL A 69 6.44 18.02 -13.78
N GLY A 70 7.73 18.34 -13.93
CA GLY A 70 8.76 18.36 -12.90
C GLY A 70 8.50 19.29 -11.71
N LYS A 71 7.46 18.98 -10.95
CA LYS A 71 7.03 19.67 -9.73
C LYS A 71 6.56 18.71 -8.66
N ALA A 72 6.03 17.53 -8.98
CA ALA A 72 5.62 16.58 -7.94
C ALA A 72 6.86 15.96 -7.28
N ALA A 73 6.89 16.00 -5.95
CA ALA A 73 8.00 15.52 -5.13
C ALA A 73 7.55 14.40 -4.16
N SER A 74 6.27 14.34 -3.81
CA SER A 74 5.76 13.29 -2.92
C SER A 74 4.27 13.02 -3.14
N ILE A 75 3.85 11.81 -2.73
CA ILE A 75 2.45 11.42 -2.56
C ILE A 75 2.25 11.12 -1.08
N ILE A 76 1.18 11.63 -0.48
CA ILE A 76 0.81 11.40 0.91
C ILE A 76 -0.62 10.87 0.96
N SER A 77 -0.79 9.65 1.45
CA SER A 77 -2.10 9.00 1.58
C SER A 77 -2.53 8.86 3.03
N HIS A 78 -3.84 8.91 3.27
CA HIS A 78 -4.45 8.75 4.59
C HIS A 78 -5.69 7.89 4.53
N ASN A 79 -5.79 6.92 5.43
CA ASN A 79 -6.94 6.02 5.47
C ASN A 79 -8.11 6.65 6.22
N ASP A 80 -9.31 6.57 5.66
CA ASP A 80 -10.53 6.89 6.38
C ASP A 80 -11.03 5.65 7.14
N LEU A 81 -10.54 5.44 8.35
CA LEU A 81 -10.96 4.31 9.20
C LEU A 81 -12.47 4.25 9.46
N TYR A 82 -13.21 5.35 9.29
CA TYR A 82 -14.68 5.34 9.43
C TYR A 82 -15.39 4.79 8.20
N SER A 83 -14.69 4.68 7.07
CA SER A 83 -15.18 4.05 5.84
C SER A 83 -15.00 2.54 5.82
N LYS A 84 -14.15 1.99 6.71
CA LYS A 84 -13.80 0.57 6.75
C LYS A 84 -15.02 -0.33 6.92
N THR A 85 -15.11 -1.33 6.06
CA THR A 85 -16.15 -2.36 6.11
C THR A 85 -15.60 -3.74 5.74
N THR A 86 -16.15 -4.78 6.38
CA THR A 86 -15.86 -6.19 6.07
C THR A 86 -17.00 -6.85 5.29
N ASN A 87 -17.98 -6.06 4.82
CA ASN A 87 -19.09 -6.54 4.02
C ASN A 87 -18.84 -6.20 2.55
N PHE A 88 -18.66 -7.20 1.70
CA PHE A 88 -18.37 -7.00 0.27
C PHE A 88 -19.49 -6.23 -0.46
N ASP A 89 -20.75 -6.42 -0.05
CA ASP A 89 -21.91 -5.70 -0.60
C ASP A 89 -21.88 -4.18 -0.35
N ASP A 90 -20.96 -3.68 0.48
CA ASP A 90 -20.81 -2.24 0.72
C ASP A 90 -19.96 -1.52 -0.33
N LEU A 91 -19.43 -2.22 -1.35
CA LEU A 91 -18.55 -1.64 -2.38
C LEU A 91 -19.17 -0.42 -3.06
N GLU A 92 -20.44 -0.51 -3.48
CA GLU A 92 -21.18 0.59 -4.12
C GLU A 92 -21.19 1.88 -3.26
N LYS A 93 -21.18 1.73 -1.93
CA LYS A 93 -21.14 2.89 -1.01
C LYS A 93 -19.77 3.55 -0.97
N LEU A 94 -18.70 2.79 -1.20
CA LEU A 94 -17.34 3.32 -1.25
C LEU A 94 -17.10 3.97 -2.61
N GLU A 95 -17.56 3.36 -3.70
CA GLU A 95 -17.59 3.92 -5.05
C GLU A 95 -18.29 5.27 -5.10
N GLU A 96 -19.48 5.40 -4.49
CA GLU A 96 -20.18 6.69 -4.37
C GLU A 96 -19.35 7.77 -3.64
N LYS A 97 -18.53 7.38 -2.65
CA LYS A 97 -17.71 8.32 -1.85
C LYS A 97 -16.43 8.76 -2.56
N THR A 98 -15.87 7.91 -3.41
CA THR A 98 -14.62 8.14 -4.14
C THR A 98 -14.87 8.62 -5.58
N SER A 99 -16.10 8.46 -6.08
CA SER A 99 -16.44 8.65 -7.50
C SER A 99 -15.65 7.74 -8.44
N LEU A 100 -15.27 6.56 -7.95
CA LEU A 100 -14.68 5.47 -8.74
C LEU A 100 -15.76 4.43 -9.04
N ASP A 101 -15.61 3.73 -10.16
CA ASP A 101 -16.41 2.58 -10.58
C ASP A 101 -15.42 1.44 -10.80
N ILE A 102 -15.36 0.49 -9.87
CA ILE A 102 -14.30 -0.53 -9.83
C ILE A 102 -14.90 -1.93 -9.92
N VAL A 103 -14.23 -2.79 -10.69
CA VAL A 103 -14.42 -4.24 -10.60
C VAL A 103 -13.59 -4.79 -9.44
N ALA A 104 -14.23 -5.52 -8.53
CA ALA A 104 -13.58 -6.26 -7.46
C ALA A 104 -14.11 -7.70 -7.39
N ILE A 105 -13.27 -8.64 -6.96
CA ILE A 105 -13.61 -10.05 -6.78
C ILE A 105 -13.77 -10.34 -5.29
N GLU A 106 -14.83 -11.03 -4.88
CA GLU A 106 -15.00 -11.41 -3.46
C GLU A 106 -14.11 -12.62 -3.10
N ASN A 107 -13.99 -13.58 -4.01
CA ASN A 107 -13.21 -14.82 -3.84
C ASN A 107 -12.47 -15.16 -5.14
N PHE A 108 -11.16 -15.02 -5.13
CA PHE A 108 -10.30 -15.38 -6.26
C PHE A 108 -10.16 -16.90 -6.38
N THR A 109 -9.92 -17.39 -7.60
CA THR A 109 -9.81 -18.83 -7.85
C THR A 109 -8.60 -19.48 -7.18
N ASN A 110 -7.56 -18.70 -6.88
CA ASN A 110 -6.34 -19.13 -6.18
C ASN A 110 -6.48 -19.20 -4.64
N GLY A 111 -7.69 -18.95 -4.13
CA GLY A 111 -8.05 -19.11 -2.71
C GLY A 111 -7.89 -17.86 -1.85
N TYR A 112 -7.51 -16.71 -2.41
CA TYR A 112 -7.60 -15.43 -1.72
C TYR A 112 -9.05 -14.97 -1.62
N SER A 113 -9.46 -14.57 -0.42
CA SER A 113 -10.81 -14.07 -0.14
C SER A 113 -10.75 -12.66 0.42
N PHE A 114 -11.74 -11.85 0.06
CA PHE A 114 -11.91 -10.51 0.59
C PHE A 114 -11.94 -10.50 2.12
N SER A 115 -11.16 -9.61 2.73
CA SER A 115 -11.08 -9.39 4.18
C SER A 115 -11.80 -8.09 4.57
N TYR A 116 -11.37 -6.95 4.03
CA TYR A 116 -12.03 -5.66 4.22
C TYR A 116 -11.71 -4.70 3.09
N MET A 117 -12.47 -3.61 3.01
CA MET A 117 -12.17 -2.44 2.20
C MET A 117 -12.38 -1.14 2.97
N GLU A 118 -11.68 -0.09 2.55
CA GLU A 118 -11.79 1.27 3.06
C GLU A 118 -11.47 2.27 1.96
N THR A 119 -11.86 3.54 2.16
CA THR A 119 -11.46 4.64 1.28
C THR A 119 -10.22 5.30 1.83
N GLU A 120 -9.32 5.69 0.95
CA GLU A 120 -8.14 6.49 1.27
C GLU A 120 -8.24 7.86 0.58
N SER A 121 -7.52 8.84 1.11
CA SER A 121 -7.39 10.17 0.53
C SER A 121 -5.93 10.49 0.34
N SER A 122 -5.59 10.87 -0.88
CA SER A 122 -4.21 10.96 -1.34
C SER A 122 -3.97 12.33 -1.95
N ARG A 123 -2.79 12.90 -1.66
CA ARG A 123 -2.38 14.21 -2.17
C ARG A 123 -1.00 14.13 -2.77
N ILE A 124 -0.85 14.74 -3.94
CA ILE A 124 0.44 14.93 -4.60
C ILE A 124 0.95 16.31 -4.19
N GLU A 125 2.17 16.39 -3.67
CA GLU A 125 2.80 17.63 -3.24
C GLU A 125 4.06 17.94 -4.06
N ASP A 126 4.41 19.23 -4.15
CA ASP A 126 5.70 19.67 -4.68
C ASP A 126 6.83 19.68 -3.64
N GLU A 127 8.05 20.03 -4.06
CA GLU A 127 9.24 20.09 -3.18
C GLU A 127 9.06 21.06 -1.99
N ASP A 128 8.18 22.06 -2.13
CA ASP A 128 7.85 23.03 -1.09
C ASP A 128 6.61 22.59 -0.25
N SER A 129 6.18 21.34 -0.40
CA SER A 129 4.98 20.75 0.23
C SER A 129 3.66 21.45 -0.14
N HIS A 130 3.59 22.10 -1.30
CA HIS A 130 2.31 22.57 -1.82
C HIS A 130 1.55 21.45 -2.51
N THR A 131 0.28 21.29 -2.14
CA THR A 131 -0.61 20.32 -2.79
C THR A 131 -0.89 20.70 -4.24
N LEU A 132 -0.47 19.84 -5.16
CA LEU A 132 -0.71 19.93 -6.60
C LEU A 132 -2.05 19.29 -6.99
N HIS A 133 -2.37 18.15 -6.37
CA HIS A 133 -3.60 17.40 -6.63
C HIS A 133 -4.06 16.64 -5.38
N GLU A 134 -5.36 16.41 -5.27
CA GLU A 134 -5.97 15.57 -4.25
C GLU A 134 -6.95 14.61 -4.92
N TYR A 135 -6.95 13.36 -4.49
CA TYR A 135 -7.81 12.33 -5.02
C TYR A 135 -8.16 11.32 -3.92
N LYS A 136 -9.12 10.45 -4.24
CA LYS A 136 -9.56 9.39 -3.32
C LYS A 136 -9.36 8.05 -3.97
N GLU A 137 -9.14 7.06 -3.13
CA GLU A 137 -8.84 5.70 -3.51
C GLU A 137 -9.78 4.74 -2.79
N ILE A 138 -9.98 3.55 -3.35
CA ILE A 138 -10.54 2.41 -2.61
C ILE A 138 -9.41 1.39 -2.42
N TYR A 139 -9.15 1.07 -1.17
CA TYR A 139 -8.22 0.03 -0.75
C TYR A 139 -9.00 -1.23 -0.36
N LEU A 140 -8.57 -2.38 -0.87
CA LEU A 140 -9.11 -3.69 -0.54
C LEU A 140 -7.98 -4.59 -0.05
N GLN A 141 -8.27 -5.40 0.97
CA GLN A 141 -7.36 -6.44 1.47
C GLN A 141 -7.94 -7.82 1.25
N TYR A 142 -7.07 -8.74 0.85
CA TYR A 142 -7.34 -10.14 0.59
C TYR A 142 -6.43 -11.03 1.41
N GLU A 143 -7.00 -12.10 1.97
CA GLU A 143 -6.28 -13.04 2.82
C GLU A 143 -6.45 -14.48 2.34
N ARG A 144 -5.39 -15.27 2.56
CA ARG A 144 -5.37 -16.71 2.33
C ARG A 144 -4.55 -17.36 3.44
N ASP A 145 -5.11 -18.38 4.08
CA ASP A 145 -4.47 -19.05 5.22
C ASP A 145 -3.02 -19.46 4.92
N GLY A 146 -2.09 -18.98 5.75
CA GLY A 146 -0.66 -19.31 5.63
C GLY A 146 0.07 -18.64 4.46
N SER A 147 -0.53 -17.65 3.82
CA SER A 147 0.12 -16.78 2.81
C SER A 147 0.12 -15.32 3.28
N PRO A 148 1.02 -14.46 2.77
CA PRO A 148 0.89 -13.01 2.97
C PRO A 148 -0.45 -12.51 2.42
N TYR A 149 -0.94 -11.40 2.98
CA TYR A 149 -2.10 -10.73 2.42
C TYR A 149 -1.73 -10.09 1.07
N ILE A 150 -2.75 -9.87 0.25
CA ILE A 150 -2.67 -9.10 -0.98
C ILE A 150 -3.53 -7.87 -0.80
N TYR A 151 -3.04 -6.72 -1.23
CA TYR A 151 -3.84 -5.50 -1.30
C TYR A 151 -4.15 -5.13 -2.74
N ILE A 152 -5.26 -4.44 -2.93
CA ILE A 152 -5.60 -3.74 -4.16
C ILE A 152 -5.87 -2.29 -3.79
N SER A 153 -5.05 -1.37 -4.27
CA SER A 153 -5.37 0.06 -4.26
C SER A 153 -5.92 0.47 -5.62
N THR A 154 -6.96 1.29 -5.62
CA THR A 154 -7.56 1.83 -6.85
C THR A 154 -7.53 3.34 -6.81
N SER A 155 -7.02 3.96 -7.87
CA SER A 155 -6.95 5.42 -7.99
C SER A 155 -7.50 5.89 -9.34
N PRO A 156 -8.02 7.12 -9.44
CA PRO A 156 -8.38 7.68 -10.74
C PRO A 156 -7.13 7.93 -11.57
N VAL A 157 -7.25 7.89 -12.89
CA VAL A 157 -6.23 8.48 -13.77
C VAL A 157 -6.19 9.99 -13.52
N ILE A 158 -5.05 10.47 -13.04
CA ILE A 158 -4.84 11.89 -12.75
C ILE A 158 -4.26 12.55 -14.00
N SER A 159 -4.95 13.55 -14.54
CA SER A 159 -4.58 14.26 -15.77
C SER A 159 -4.60 13.37 -17.03
N GLU A 160 -3.84 13.71 -18.09
CA GLU A 160 -3.75 12.90 -19.33
C GLU A 160 -2.72 11.74 -19.20
N GLU A 161 -2.26 11.44 -17.99
CA GLU A 161 -1.22 10.45 -17.69
C GLU A 161 -1.81 9.03 -17.56
N HIS A 162 -2.33 8.52 -18.67
CA HIS A 162 -2.78 7.12 -18.76
C HIS A 162 -1.61 6.14 -18.71
N ILE A 163 -1.86 4.92 -18.20
CA ILE A 163 -0.92 3.82 -18.27
C ILE A 163 -0.89 3.30 -19.72
N THR A 164 0.24 3.54 -20.37
CA THR A 164 0.48 3.09 -21.74
C THR A 164 1.73 2.22 -21.79
N ARG A 165 2.00 1.58 -22.93
CA ARG A 165 3.25 0.82 -23.13
C ARG A 165 4.53 1.67 -23.00
N GLU A 166 4.41 2.99 -22.94
CA GLU A 166 5.51 3.93 -22.76
C GLU A 166 5.55 4.52 -21.34
N SER A 167 4.61 4.17 -20.45
CA SER A 167 4.64 4.61 -19.05
C SER A 167 5.80 3.97 -18.30
N VAL A 168 6.22 4.58 -17.20
CA VAL A 168 7.32 4.06 -16.40
C VAL A 168 7.01 2.66 -15.86
N ASP A 169 5.78 2.42 -15.40
CA ASP A 169 5.32 1.08 -14.98
C ASP A 169 5.50 0.04 -16.08
N ALA A 170 5.12 0.37 -17.31
CA ALA A 170 5.26 -0.53 -18.44
C ALA A 170 6.72 -0.80 -18.80
N THR A 171 7.56 0.25 -18.77
CA THR A 171 8.99 0.11 -19.11
C THR A 171 9.80 -0.62 -18.04
N ARG A 172 9.36 -0.57 -16.77
CA ARG A 172 9.93 -1.28 -15.63
C ARG A 172 9.30 -2.66 -15.41
N ALA A 173 8.31 -3.05 -16.21
CA ALA A 173 7.66 -4.35 -16.03
C ALA A 173 8.65 -5.50 -16.28
N LEU A 174 8.74 -6.43 -15.33
CA LEU A 174 9.48 -7.69 -15.48
C LEU A 174 8.69 -8.69 -16.34
N GLU A 175 7.36 -8.66 -16.24
CA GLU A 175 6.45 -9.42 -17.08
C GLU A 175 5.26 -8.54 -17.50
N THR A 176 4.75 -8.77 -18.72
CA THR A 176 3.58 -8.08 -19.24
C THR A 176 2.62 -9.08 -19.86
N ARG A 177 1.32 -8.93 -19.57
CA ARG A 177 0.23 -9.67 -20.21
C ARG A 177 -0.78 -8.72 -20.80
N THR A 178 -1.48 -9.18 -21.84
CA THR A 178 -2.64 -8.46 -22.38
C THR A 178 -3.86 -9.36 -22.24
N VAL A 179 -4.86 -8.90 -21.49
CA VAL A 179 -6.10 -9.62 -21.19
C VAL A 179 -7.26 -8.76 -21.68
N ASP A 180 -8.05 -9.26 -22.63
CA ASP A 180 -9.22 -8.58 -23.17
C ASP A 180 -8.98 -7.11 -23.61
N GLY A 181 -7.74 -6.81 -24.03
CA GLY A 181 -7.32 -5.48 -24.48
C GLY A 181 -6.73 -4.58 -23.39
N VAL A 182 -6.70 -5.01 -22.13
CA VAL A 182 -6.02 -4.36 -21.02
C VAL A 182 -4.60 -4.92 -20.90
N ASP A 183 -3.61 -4.05 -20.84
CA ASP A 183 -2.23 -4.43 -20.56
C ASP A 183 -1.98 -4.41 -19.05
N ILE A 184 -1.36 -5.47 -18.55
CA ILE A 184 -1.08 -5.72 -17.14
C ILE A 184 0.42 -5.88 -16.95
N TYR A 185 1.00 -5.14 -16.01
CA TYR A 185 2.43 -5.02 -15.80
C TYR A 185 2.82 -5.52 -14.42
N TYR A 186 3.64 -6.57 -14.36
CA TYR A 186 4.18 -7.10 -13.10
C TYR A 186 5.61 -6.59 -12.88
N SER A 187 5.89 -6.17 -11.65
CA SER A 187 7.23 -5.77 -11.21
C SER A 187 7.49 -6.23 -9.78
N VAL A 188 8.77 -6.23 -9.40
CA VAL A 188 9.21 -6.45 -8.03
C VAL A 188 10.22 -5.36 -7.68
N ASP A 189 9.94 -4.62 -6.62
CA ASP A 189 10.81 -3.57 -6.12
C ASP A 189 11.48 -4.04 -4.81
N GLU A 190 12.80 -3.89 -4.73
CA GLU A 190 13.63 -4.12 -3.55
C GLU A 190 13.78 -2.81 -2.78
N TYR A 191 13.36 -2.80 -1.52
CA TYR A 191 13.52 -1.67 -0.62
C TYR A 191 14.55 -1.98 0.45
N LEU A 192 15.63 -1.21 0.47
CA LEU A 192 16.55 -1.13 1.59
C LEU A 192 16.05 -0.04 2.55
N PHE A 193 15.56 -0.45 3.71
CA PHE A 193 15.18 0.47 4.78
C PHE A 193 16.38 0.71 5.71
N LEU A 194 16.66 1.98 5.96
CA LEU A 194 17.73 2.45 6.84
C LEU A 194 17.17 3.26 8.01
N PRO A 195 17.77 3.13 9.21
CA PRO A 195 17.51 4.03 10.31
C PRO A 195 17.94 5.46 10.02
N VAL A 196 17.31 6.43 10.69
CA VAL A 196 17.67 7.87 10.60
C VAL A 196 18.82 8.27 11.54
N GLU A 197 19.39 7.32 12.28
CA GLU A 197 20.45 7.58 13.25
C GLU A 197 21.85 7.74 12.62
N GLU A 198 22.73 8.44 13.34
CA GLU A 198 24.08 8.76 12.88
C GLU A 198 24.91 7.47 12.63
N GLY A 199 25.30 7.26 11.37
CA GLY A 199 26.08 6.09 10.92
C GLY A 199 25.29 5.09 10.07
N SER A 200 23.98 5.28 9.91
CA SER A 200 23.09 4.44 9.08
C SER A 200 23.00 4.93 7.63
N GLU A 201 24.15 5.29 7.06
CA GLU A 201 24.25 5.75 5.67
C GLU A 201 24.33 4.57 4.70
N PRO A 202 23.77 4.69 3.48
CA PRO A 202 23.96 3.68 2.46
C PRO A 202 25.43 3.57 2.07
N THR A 203 25.84 2.38 1.67
CA THR A 203 27.17 2.14 1.11
C THR A 203 27.28 2.77 -0.28
N GLU A 204 28.51 2.85 -0.80
CA GLU A 204 28.70 3.39 -2.15
C GLU A 204 28.07 2.51 -3.23
N GLU A 205 28.13 1.18 -3.04
CA GLU A 205 27.49 0.22 -3.94
C GLU A 205 25.97 0.37 -3.94
N GLU A 206 25.36 0.65 -2.78
CA GLU A 206 23.91 0.88 -2.68
C GLU A 206 23.47 2.18 -3.34
N ARG A 207 24.26 3.26 -3.19
CA ARG A 207 24.00 4.50 -3.94
C ARG A 207 24.14 4.32 -5.44
N GLU A 208 25.10 3.51 -5.88
CA GLU A 208 25.25 3.19 -7.31
C GLU A 208 24.06 2.36 -7.81
N ARG A 209 23.58 1.38 -7.02
CA ARG A 209 22.36 0.64 -7.32
C ARG A 209 21.14 1.55 -7.40
N GLU A 210 20.89 2.39 -6.40
CA GLU A 210 19.73 3.31 -6.39
C GLU A 210 19.71 4.23 -7.61
N ALA A 211 20.87 4.61 -8.12
CA ALA A 211 20.99 5.46 -9.30
C ALA A 211 20.86 4.72 -10.65
N THR A 212 20.92 3.39 -10.68
CA THR A 212 21.04 2.61 -11.93
C THR A 212 20.10 1.41 -12.05
N ASP A 213 19.57 0.92 -10.95
CA ASP A 213 18.63 -0.19 -10.87
C ASP A 213 17.24 0.39 -10.58
N ASP A 214 16.39 0.41 -11.61
CA ASP A 214 15.03 0.97 -11.53
C ASP A 214 14.11 0.19 -10.57
N HIS A 215 14.58 -0.91 -9.97
CA HIS A 215 13.86 -1.71 -8.97
C HIS A 215 14.50 -1.68 -7.58
N PHE A 216 15.52 -0.83 -7.34
CA PHE A 216 16.15 -0.73 -6.04
C PHE A 216 15.96 0.66 -5.43
N PHE A 217 15.35 0.69 -4.25
CA PHE A 217 15.01 1.92 -3.54
C PHE A 217 15.62 1.94 -2.14
N ILE A 218 16.13 3.09 -1.73
CA ILE A 218 16.59 3.32 -0.36
C ILE A 218 15.58 4.19 0.37
N SER A 219 15.04 3.65 1.46
CA SER A 219 14.03 4.29 2.29
C SER A 219 14.60 4.55 3.69
N TYR A 220 14.22 5.67 4.32
CA TYR A 220 14.70 6.03 5.65
C TYR A 220 13.58 6.12 6.67
N GLY A 221 13.80 5.55 7.85
CA GLY A 221 12.87 5.62 8.99
C GLY A 221 12.58 4.28 9.67
N SER A 222 13.31 3.22 9.34
CA SER A 222 13.20 1.93 10.05
C SER A 222 13.94 1.95 11.38
N ASP A 223 13.57 1.05 12.29
CA ASP A 223 14.31 0.89 13.55
C ASP A 223 15.67 0.21 13.32
N GLU A 224 15.75 -0.65 12.30
CA GLU A 224 16.96 -1.35 11.91
C GLU A 224 17.15 -1.36 10.40
N ARG A 225 18.38 -1.67 9.97
CA ARG A 225 18.67 -1.85 8.55
C ARG A 225 18.07 -3.17 8.07
N GLU A 226 17.11 -3.08 7.17
CA GLU A 226 16.35 -4.23 6.68
C GLU A 226 16.10 -4.13 5.18
N THR A 227 15.87 -5.28 4.55
CA THR A 227 15.50 -5.36 3.14
C THR A 227 14.14 -6.01 3.05
N SER A 228 13.20 -5.36 2.37
CA SER A 228 11.91 -5.94 2.00
C SER A 228 11.74 -5.88 0.49
N TYR A 229 10.81 -6.68 0.00
CA TYR A 229 10.46 -6.71 -1.40
C TYR A 229 8.97 -6.48 -1.54
N VAL A 230 8.59 -5.72 -2.57
CA VAL A 230 7.20 -5.47 -2.90
C VAL A 230 6.98 -5.96 -4.32
N SER A 231 6.14 -6.99 -4.46
CA SER A 231 5.66 -7.43 -5.77
C SER A 231 4.38 -6.68 -6.09
N ASN A 232 4.28 -6.12 -7.29
CA ASN A 232 3.11 -5.36 -7.74
C ASN A 232 2.65 -5.82 -9.12
N VAL A 233 1.34 -5.73 -9.35
CA VAL A 233 0.72 -5.81 -10.66
C VAL A 233 -0.10 -4.55 -10.89
N ILE A 234 0.33 -3.73 -11.84
CA ILE A 234 -0.29 -2.45 -12.17
C ILE A 234 -0.98 -2.55 -13.53
N PHE A 235 -2.21 -2.05 -13.61
CA PHE A 235 -2.95 -1.90 -14.86
C PHE A 235 -3.98 -0.78 -14.79
N GLU A 236 -4.37 -0.26 -15.96
CA GLU A 236 -5.47 0.69 -16.07
C GLU A 236 -6.66 0.03 -16.75
N MET A 237 -7.84 0.15 -16.13
CA MET A 237 -9.10 -0.32 -16.67
C MET A 237 -10.21 0.69 -16.37
N ASP A 238 -10.96 1.09 -17.40
CA ASP A 238 -12.07 2.06 -17.28
C ASP A 238 -11.71 3.37 -16.56
N ASN A 239 -10.52 3.91 -16.86
CA ASN A 239 -10.00 5.15 -16.25
C ASN A 239 -9.76 5.04 -14.73
N VAL A 240 -9.58 3.81 -14.24
CA VAL A 240 -9.13 3.48 -12.89
C VAL A 240 -7.80 2.74 -13.00
N ILE A 241 -6.81 3.18 -12.22
CA ILE A 241 -5.54 2.50 -12.03
C ILE A 241 -5.70 1.53 -10.88
N TYR A 242 -5.34 0.28 -11.11
CA TYR A 242 -5.27 -0.79 -10.13
C TYR A 242 -3.81 -1.06 -9.79
N ASP A 243 -3.52 -1.11 -8.49
CA ASP A 243 -2.24 -1.56 -7.94
C ASP A 243 -2.50 -2.74 -7.01
N LEU A 244 -2.24 -3.95 -7.50
CA LEU A 244 -2.33 -5.20 -6.76
C LEU A 244 -0.94 -5.51 -6.19
N GLY A 245 -0.77 -5.45 -4.88
CA GLY A 245 0.54 -5.60 -4.24
C GLY A 245 0.60 -6.62 -3.11
N THR A 246 1.81 -7.09 -2.83
CA THR A 246 2.12 -7.92 -1.66
C THR A 246 3.58 -7.73 -1.25
N PHE A 247 3.87 -8.08 -0.01
CA PHE A 247 5.20 -7.93 0.59
C PHE A 247 5.93 -9.27 0.66
N ASP A 248 7.25 -9.19 0.74
CA ASP A 248 8.19 -10.27 1.02
C ASP A 248 8.23 -11.41 -0.03
N ASN A 249 7.66 -11.19 -1.22
CA ASN A 249 7.75 -12.06 -2.41
C ASN A 249 7.32 -13.53 -2.22
N ASP A 250 6.53 -13.83 -1.19
CA ASP A 250 6.06 -15.20 -0.96
C ASP A 250 4.90 -15.61 -1.90
N VAL A 251 4.29 -14.65 -2.60
CA VAL A 251 3.31 -14.90 -3.66
C VAL A 251 4.01 -14.84 -5.02
N SER A 252 3.74 -15.83 -5.88
CA SER A 252 4.38 -15.87 -7.20
C SER A 252 3.81 -14.83 -8.18
N ALA A 253 4.65 -14.39 -9.11
CA ALA A 253 4.24 -13.52 -10.23
C ALA A 253 3.01 -14.06 -10.97
N GLU A 254 2.99 -15.37 -11.24
CA GLU A 254 1.87 -16.05 -11.91
C GLU A 254 0.56 -15.90 -11.10
N GLU A 255 0.60 -16.12 -9.79
CA GLU A 255 -0.60 -15.99 -8.95
C GLU A 255 -1.15 -14.56 -8.93
N MET A 256 -0.27 -13.55 -8.89
CA MET A 256 -0.68 -12.15 -8.91
C MET A 256 -1.23 -11.74 -10.29
N LEU A 257 -0.58 -12.18 -11.36
CA LEU A 257 -1.04 -11.94 -12.73
C LEU A 257 -2.40 -12.61 -12.98
N ASP A 258 -2.60 -13.86 -12.53
CA ASP A 258 -3.88 -14.57 -12.61
C ASP A 258 -5.00 -13.81 -11.88
N MET A 259 -4.73 -13.25 -10.69
CA MET A 259 -5.70 -12.41 -9.98
C MET A 259 -6.07 -11.15 -10.76
N ALA A 260 -5.08 -10.47 -11.34
CA ALA A 260 -5.35 -9.33 -12.21
C ALA A 260 -6.16 -9.73 -13.45
N GLU A 261 -5.88 -10.90 -14.05
CA GLU A 261 -6.70 -11.41 -15.16
C GLU A 261 -8.15 -11.67 -14.73
N GLU A 262 -8.38 -12.23 -13.54
CA GLU A 262 -9.72 -12.46 -13.00
C GLU A 262 -10.51 -11.15 -12.87
N ILE A 263 -9.87 -10.08 -12.41
CA ILE A 263 -10.48 -8.74 -12.33
C ILE A 263 -10.85 -8.25 -13.73
N VAL A 264 -9.93 -8.29 -14.68
CA VAL A 264 -10.16 -7.80 -16.04
C VAL A 264 -11.28 -8.58 -16.74
N ARG A 265 -11.38 -9.89 -16.52
CA ARG A 265 -12.40 -10.76 -17.12
C ARG A 265 -13.77 -10.66 -16.47
N ALA A 266 -13.86 -10.09 -15.27
CA ALA A 266 -15.11 -9.93 -14.53
C ALA A 266 -15.90 -8.66 -14.91
N LYS A 267 -15.29 -7.79 -15.73
CA LYS A 267 -15.94 -6.66 -16.39
C LYS A 267 -17.04 -7.10 -17.36
#